data_AF-A0A3M2FKC9-F1
#
_entry.id   AF-A0A3M2FKC9-F1
#
_cell.length_a   1.000
_cell.length_b   1.000
_cell.length_c   1.000
_cell.angle_alpha   90.00
_cell.angle_beta   90.00
_cell.angle_gamma   90.00
#
_symmetry.space_group_name_H-M   'P 1'
#
loop_
_entity.id
_entity.type
_entity.pdbx_description
1 polymer ?
#
loop_
_entity_poly.entity_id
_entity_poly.type
_entity_poly.pdbx_seq_one_letter_code
_entity_poly.pdbx_strand_id
1 'polypeptide(L)' 'MQHVLTILAEGFEEIEAVTVIDLLRRAEIEVTVAGQTTKEITGSHGITLMGDT' A
#
# COMPACT_ATOMS: atom_id res chain seq x y z
N MET A 1 -13.86 -14.84 -3.07
CA MET A 1 -12.80 -14.10 -2.36
C MET A 1 -12.38 -12.95 -3.26
N GLN A 2 -12.45 -11.72 -2.77
CA GLN A 2 -12.07 -10.54 -3.54
C GLN A 2 -10.58 -10.26 -3.29
N HIS A 3 -9.86 -9.87 -4.33
CA HIS A 3 -8.44 -9.51 -4.26
C HIS A 3 -8.24 -8.11 -4.80
N VAL A 4 -7.45 -7.30 -4.11
CA VAL A 4 -7.10 -5.93 -4.52
C VAL A 4 -5.58 -5.79 -4.57
N LEU A 5 -5.09 -5.21 -5.67
CA LEU A 5 -3.69 -4.82 -5.82
C LEU A 5 -3.57 -3.31 -5.59
N THR A 6 -2.75 -2.92 -4.63
CA THR A 6 -2.36 -1.51 -4.42
C THR A 6 -0.91 -1.34 -4.85
N ILE A 7 -0.67 -0.49 -5.84
CA ILE A 7 0.69 -0.22 -6.33
C ILE A 7 1.16 1.09 -5.72
N LEU A 8 2.30 1.07 -5.04
CA LEU A 8 2.93 2.25 -4.45
C LEU A 8 4.19 2.63 -5.22
N ALA A 9 4.35 3.92 -5.47
CA ALA A 9 5.56 4.51 -6.02
C ALA A 9 6.11 5.54 -5.01
N GLU A 10 7.38 5.90 -5.16
CA GLU A 10 8.01 6.93 -4.33
C GLU A 10 7.20 8.22 -4.32
N GLY A 11 7.05 8.82 -3.13
CA GLY A 11 6.30 10.05 -2.94
C GLY A 11 4.78 9.89 -2.93
N PHE A 12 4.25 8.67 -2.74
CA PHE A 12 2.81 8.46 -2.56
C PHE A 12 2.25 9.22 -1.34
N GLU A 13 0.96 9.51 -1.34
CA GLU A 13 0.22 10.09 -0.20
C GLU A 13 -0.15 9.00 0.81
N GLU A 14 0.42 9.07 2.01
CA GLU A 14 0.36 7.97 2.96
C GLU A 14 -1.03 7.75 3.55
N ILE A 15 -1.76 8.83 3.81
CA ILE A 15 -3.14 8.76 4.31
C ILE A 15 -4.04 8.11 3.27
N GLU A 16 -3.88 8.45 1.99
CA GLU A 16 -4.70 7.89 0.91
C GLU A 16 -4.42 6.41 0.68
N ALA A 17 -3.15 5.99 0.74
CA ALA A 17 -2.79 4.59 0.59
C ALA A 17 -3.18 3.74 1.81
N VAL A 18 -2.72 4.12 3.01
CA VAL A 18 -2.85 3.27 4.21
C VAL A 18 -4.31 3.16 4.64
N THR A 19 -5.09 4.24 4.52
CA THR A 19 -6.51 4.20 4.91
C THR A 19 -7.30 3.21 4.05
N VAL A 20 -7.09 3.22 2.74
CA VAL A 20 -7.79 2.29 1.82
C VAL A 20 -7.35 0.85 2.06
N ILE A 21 -6.04 0.61 2.20
CA ILE A 21 -5.50 -0.73 2.48
C ILE A 21 -6.07 -1.27 3.81
N ASP A 22 -6.07 -0.47 4.87
CA ASP A 22 -6.57 -0.87 6.19
C ASP A 22 -8.07 -1.20 6.15
N LEU A 23 -8.88 -0.35 5.52
CA LEU A 23 -10.33 -0.58 5.40
C LEU A 23 -10.65 -1.86 4.65
N LEU A 24 -9.98 -2.12 3.52
CA LEU A 24 -10.18 -3.33 2.73
C LEU A 24 -9.77 -4.59 3.51
N ARG A 25 -8.62 -4.56 4.20
CA ARG A 25 -8.16 -5.68 5.04
C ARG A 25 -9.13 -5.95 6.20
N ARG A 26 -9.66 -4.91 6.86
CA ARG A 26 -10.70 -5.04 7.91
C ARG A 26 -12.01 -5.63 7.40
N ALA A 27 -12.30 -5.46 6.11
CA ALA A 27 -13.44 -6.07 5.43
C ALA A 27 -13.15 -7.50 4.94
N GLU A 28 -12.06 -8.12 5.39
CA GLU A 28 -11.62 -9.47 5.00
C GLU A 28 -11.33 -9.62 3.49
N ILE A 29 -10.98 -8.52 2.82
CA ILE A 29 -10.50 -8.52 1.44
C ILE A 29 -8.99 -8.75 1.45
N GLU A 30 -8.51 -9.63 0.58
CA GLU A 30 -7.07 -9.85 0.43
C GLU A 30 -6.46 -8.68 -0.37
N VAL A 31 -5.50 -7.99 0.24
CA VAL A 31 -4.84 -6.82 -0.35
C VAL A 31 -3.35 -7.07 -0.47
N THR A 32 -2.86 -7.12 -1.71
CA THR A 32 -1.43 -7.12 -2.04
C THR A 32 -0.96 -5.68 -2.24
N VAL A 33 0.04 -5.26 -1.50
CA VAL A 33 0.75 -4.00 -1.68
C VAL A 33 2.01 -4.26 -2.49
N ALA A 34 2.08 -3.75 -3.71
CA ALA A 34 3.23 -3.91 -4.59
C ALA A 34 4.02 -2.60 -4.68
N GLY A 35 5.32 -2.68 -4.47
CA GLY A 35 6.21 -1.57 -4.78
C GLY A 35 6.46 -1.46 -6.27
N GLN A 36 6.55 -0.24 -6.81
CA GLN A 36 6.81 -0.03 -8.24
C GLN A 36 8.18 -0.57 -8.67
N THR A 37 9.20 -0.40 -7.82
CA THR A 37 10.59 -0.80 -8.11
C THR A 37 11.20 -1.62 -6.98
N THR A 38 10.93 -1.23 -5.73
CA THR A 38 11.45 -1.84 -4.49
C THR A 38 10.30 -2.08 -3.52
N LYS A 39 10.47 -3.01 -2.58
CA LYS A 39 9.47 -3.24 -1.52
C LYS A 39 9.47 -2.16 -0.46
N GLU A 40 10.59 -1.47 -0.25
CA GLU A 40 10.63 -0.28 0.59
C GLU A 40 10.27 0.93 -0.27
N ILE A 41 9.16 1.59 0.03
CA ILE A 41 8.68 2.78 -0.70
C ILE A 41 8.46 3.90 0.31
N THR A 42 9.08 5.06 0.09
CA THR A 42 8.92 6.21 0.97
C THR A 42 7.82 7.16 0.45
N GLY A 43 6.88 7.51 1.32
CA GLY A 43 5.82 8.45 1.03
C GLY A 43 6.28 9.91 1.05
N SER A 44 5.42 10.80 0.57
CA SER A 44 5.70 12.24 0.44
C SER A 44 6.02 12.96 1.76
N HIS A 45 5.59 12.39 2.90
CA HIS A 45 5.83 12.91 4.24
C HIS A 45 6.90 12.11 5.00
N GLY A 46 7.69 11.29 4.29
CA GLY A 46 8.88 10.61 4.83
C GLY A 46 8.57 9.32 5.59
N ILE A 47 7.36 8.78 5.49
CA ILE A 47 7.01 7.48 6.06
C ILE A 47 7.34 6.39 5.04
N THR A 48 8.16 5.42 5.43
CA THR A 48 8.49 4.27 4.58
C THR A 48 7.56 3.10 4.86
N LEU A 49 6.95 2.56 3.80
CA LEU A 49 6.15 1.34 3.83
C LEU A 49 6.95 0.18 3.24
N MET A 50 6.73 -1.01 3.81
CA MET A 50 7.17 -2.28 3.23
C MET A 50 6.01 -2.92 2.48
N GLY A 51 6.12 -2.98 1.15
CA GLY A 51 5.24 -3.73 0.27
C GLY A 51 5.46 -5.24 0.38
N ASP A 52 4.46 -6.00 -0.05
CA ASP A 52 4.48 -7.46 -0.07
C ASP A 52 5.37 -8.00 -1.19
N THR A 53 5.38 -7.31 -2.35
CA THR A 53 6.17 -7.68 -3.54
C THR A 53 6.83 -6.51 -4.23
#